data_AF-A0A0S4LH72-F1
#
_entry.id   AF-A0A0S4LH72-F1
#
_cell.length_a   1.000
_cell.length_b   1.000
_cell.length_c   1.000
_cell.angle_alpha   90.00
_cell.angle_beta   90.00
_cell.angle_gamma   90.00
#
_symmetry.space_group_name_H-M   'P 1'
#
loop_
_entity.id
_entity.type
_entity.pdbx_description
1 polymer ?
#
loop_
_entity_poly.entity_id
_entity_poly.type
_entity_poly.pdbx_seq_one_letter_code
_entity_poly.pdbx_strand_id
1 'polypeptide(L)'
;MHLLLTAGHTSDDTGARCLLPNFSPATHLIADRGYDADWFITALKKQGVTPCIPPRKNRTIRHRYSKTLYQQRHKIEIMFRRIKD
;
A
#
# COMPACT_ATOMS: atom_id res chain seq x y z
N MET A 1 -5.11 -9.54 -11.28
CA MET A 1 -4.00 -8.78 -10.68
C MET A 1 -3.87 -7.47 -11.45
N HIS A 2 -3.95 -6.31 -10.78
CA HIS A 2 -3.88 -5.00 -11.44
C HIS A 2 -2.51 -4.37 -11.15
N LEU A 3 -1.75 -4.05 -12.19
CA LEU A 3 -0.43 -3.44 -12.09
C LEU A 3 -0.47 -2.05 -12.74
N LEU A 4 -0.16 -1.01 -11.97
CA LEU A 4 0.00 0.37 -12.47
C LEU A 4 1.48 0.73 -12.34
N LEU A 5 2.15 0.98 -13.47
CA LEU A 5 3.49 1.56 -13.48
C LEU A 5 3.37 3.08 -13.66
N THR A 6 3.91 3.83 -12.72
CA THR A 6 4.06 5.28 -12.83
C THR A 6 5.49 5.64 -13.24
N ALA A 7 5.67 6.74 -13.97
CA ALA A 7 7.00 7.25 -14.32
C ALA A 7 7.83 7.55 -13.06
N GLY A 8 9.15 7.39 -13.12
CA GLY A 8 10.06 7.43 -11.95
C GLY A 8 10.06 8.73 -11.14
N HIS A 9 9.45 9.82 -11.65
CA HIS A 9 9.30 11.10 -10.96
C HIS A 9 7.89 11.29 -10.34
N THR A 10 7.00 10.33 -10.49
CA THR A 10 5.64 10.40 -9.95
C THR A 10 5.68 10.06 -8.46
N SER A 11 5.11 10.95 -7.64
CA SER A 11 4.96 10.66 -6.21
C SER A 11 4.12 9.41 -6.01
N ASP A 12 4.56 8.56 -5.10
CA ASP A 12 3.88 7.38 -4.58
C ASP A 12 2.41 7.68 -4.20
N ASP A 13 2.14 8.90 -3.73
CA ASP A 13 0.83 9.46 -3.39
C ASP A 13 -0.14 9.52 -4.60
N THR A 14 0.37 9.91 -5.76
CA THR A 14 -0.40 10.02 -7.01
C THR A 14 -0.71 8.63 -7.58
N GLY A 15 0.25 7.70 -7.51
CA GLY A 15 0.05 6.31 -7.92
C GLY A 15 -1.01 5.60 -7.06
N ALA A 16 -0.93 5.78 -5.73
CA ALA A 16 -1.94 5.27 -4.80
C ALA A 16 -3.34 5.79 -5.12
N ARG A 17 -3.46 7.08 -5.48
CA ARG A 17 -4.73 7.70 -5.80
C ARG A 17 -5.37 7.16 -7.08
N CYS A 18 -4.57 6.82 -8.09
CA CYS A 18 -5.05 6.16 -9.31
C CYS A 18 -5.46 4.69 -9.09
N LEU A 19 -4.83 4.01 -8.13
CA LEU A 19 -5.13 2.62 -7.80
C LEU A 19 -6.37 2.46 -6.90
N LEU A 20 -6.65 3.44 -6.05
CA LEU A 20 -7.82 3.45 -5.15
C LEU A 20 -9.15 3.02 -5.82
N PRO A 21 -9.60 3.62 -6.94
CA PRO A 21 -10.88 3.24 -7.54
C PRO A 21 -10.90 1.83 -8.15
N ASN A 22 -9.74 1.21 -8.37
CA ASN A 22 -9.60 -0.07 -9.06
C ASN A 22 -9.25 -1.24 -8.13
N PHE A 23 -9.35 -1.05 -6.81
CA PHE A 23 -9.17 -2.15 -5.88
C PHE A 23 -10.28 -3.19 -6.07
N SER A 24 -9.87 -4.41 -6.46
CA SER A 24 -10.67 -5.61 -6.29
C SER A 24 -11.15 -5.69 -4.83
N PRO A 25 -12.32 -6.30 -4.52
CA PRO A 25 -12.79 -6.47 -3.15
C PRO A 25 -11.78 -7.26 -2.33
N ALA A 26 -10.87 -6.56 -1.67
CA ALA A 26 -9.77 -7.09 -0.89
C ALA A 26 -9.96 -6.65 0.55
N THR A 27 -9.91 -7.59 1.48
CA THR A 27 -10.13 -7.30 2.90
C THR A 27 -8.96 -6.52 3.52
N HIS A 28 -7.74 -6.72 2.99
CA HIS A 28 -6.51 -6.13 3.51
C HIS A 28 -5.62 -5.60 2.39
N LEU A 29 -5.05 -4.42 2.59
CA LEU A 29 -4.02 -3.85 1.73
C LEU A 29 -2.67 -3.91 2.43
N ILE A 30 -1.63 -4.42 1.76
CA ILE A 30 -0.25 -4.33 2.24
C ILE A 30 0.46 -3.27 1.40
N ALA A 31 0.97 -2.22 2.05
CA ALA A 31 1.74 -1.17 1.38
C ALA A 31 2.96 -0.77 2.22
N ASP A 32 3.94 -0.16 1.56
CA ASP A 32 5.17 0.32 2.20
C ASP A 32 4.90 1.53 3.12
N ARG A 33 5.83 1.81 4.04
CA ARG A 33 5.83 3.01 4.89
C ARG A 33 5.65 4.31 4.11
N GLY A 34 6.09 4.37 2.84
CA GLY A 34 5.82 5.48 1.93
C GLY A 34 4.35 5.87 1.83
N TYR A 35 3.45 4.89 1.95
CA TYR A 35 1.99 5.06 1.83
C TYR A 35 1.28 5.37 3.16
N ASP A 36 2.00 5.61 4.26
CA ASP A 36 1.42 6.04 5.55
C ASP A 36 0.96 7.51 5.49
N ALA A 37 0.04 7.80 4.56
CA ALA A 37 -0.64 9.07 4.42
C ALA A 37 -2.05 8.96 5.01
N ASP A 38 -2.45 9.95 5.80
CA ASP A 38 -3.73 9.90 6.53
C ASP A 38 -4.94 9.86 5.58
N TRP A 39 -4.86 10.61 4.48
CA TRP A 39 -5.86 10.62 3.43
C TRP A 39 -5.99 9.24 2.76
N PHE A 40 -4.88 8.52 2.58
CA PHE A 40 -4.83 7.20 1.94
C PHE A 40 -5.43 6.13 2.86
N ILE A 41 -5.03 6.11 4.13
CA ILE A 41 -5.61 5.23 5.16
C ILE A 41 -7.12 5.46 5.25
N THR A 42 -7.56 6.72 5.25
CA THR A 42 -8.98 7.08 5.31
C THR A 42 -9.73 6.62 4.05
N ALA A 43 -9.15 6.80 2.86
CA ALA A 43 -9.74 6.34 1.61
C ALA A 43 -9.92 4.82 1.57
N LEU A 44 -8.91 4.06 2.02
CA LEU A 44 -8.98 2.60 2.11
C LEU A 44 -10.07 2.13 3.08
N LYS A 45 -10.16 2.76 4.25
CA LYS A 45 -11.22 2.47 5.22
C LYS A 45 -12.61 2.75 4.66
N LYS A 46 -12.78 3.85 3.90
CA LYS A 46 -14.05 4.16 3.21
C LYS A 46 -14.43 3.10 2.17
N GLN A 47 -13.46 2.43 1.57
CA GLN A 47 -13.67 1.32 0.64
C GLN A 47 -13.85 -0.03 1.36
N GLY A 48 -13.83 -0.08 2.69
CA GLY A 48 -13.90 -1.32 3.46
C GLY A 48 -12.61 -2.13 3.47
N VAL A 49 -11.49 -1.55 3.04
CA VAL A 49 -10.19 -2.21 2.97
C VAL A 49 -9.38 -1.87 4.23
N THR A 50 -8.83 -2.88 4.90
CA THR A 50 -7.98 -2.67 6.08
C THR A 50 -6.53 -2.41 5.68
N PRO A 51 -5.96 -1.21 5.93
CA PRO A 51 -4.57 -0.92 5.62
C PRO A 51 -3.62 -1.62 6.60
N CYS A 52 -2.70 -2.41 6.08
CA CYS A 52 -1.59 -3.03 6.80
C CYS A 52 -0.29 -2.31 6.40
N ILE A 53 -0.17 -1.06 6.84
CA ILE A 53 0.93 -0.14 6.50
C ILE A 53 1.74 0.15 7.77
N PRO A 54 3.07 -0.04 7.78
CA PRO A 54 3.88 0.29 8.92
C PRO A 54 3.96 1.82 9.10
N PRO A 55 3.83 2.35 10.33
CA PRO A 55 3.85 3.79 10.55
C PRO A 55 5.21 4.40 10.21
N ARG A 56 5.20 5.65 9.71
CA ARG A 56 6.40 6.47 9.50
C ARG A 56 7.14 6.72 10.81
N LYS A 57 8.48 6.85 10.75
CA LYS A 57 9.33 7.06 11.94
C LYS A 57 8.94 8.30 12.75
N ASN A 58 8.52 9.37 12.05
CA ASN A 58 8.13 10.66 12.64
C ASN A 58 6.66 10.74 13.05
N ARG A 59 5.89 9.65 13.02
CA ARG A 59 4.48 9.70 13.40
C ARG A 59 4.33 9.71 14.93
N THR A 60 3.65 10.74 15.45
CA THR A 60 3.38 10.90 16.90
C THR A 60 2.57 9.73 17.47
N ILE A 61 1.61 9.22 16.70
CA ILE A 61 0.77 8.09 17.09
C ILE A 61 1.06 6.92 16.16
N ARG A 62 1.70 5.88 16.68
CA ARG A 62 1.99 4.66 15.94
C ARG A 62 0.77 3.76 15.93
N HIS A 63 0.17 3.57 14.77
CA HIS A 63 -0.95 2.64 14.60
C HIS A 63 -0.46 1.18 14.67
N ARG A 64 -1.30 0.29 15.21
CA ARG A 64 -1.04 -1.15 15.14
C ARG A 64 -1.23 -1.62 13.71
N TYR A 65 -0.25 -2.39 13.23
CA TYR A 65 -0.32 -3.10 11.96
C TYR A 65 0.05 -4.57 12.20
N SER A 66 -0.52 -5.46 11.41
CA SER A 66 -0.25 -6.90 11.52
C SER A 66 1.08 -7.24 10.89
N LYS A 67 2.13 -7.40 11.69
CA LYS A 67 3.47 -7.80 11.21
C LYS A 67 3.45 -9.08 10.39
N THR A 68 2.58 -10.03 10.73
CA THR A 68 2.40 -11.29 9.98
C THR A 68 1.85 -11.07 8.58
N LEU A 69 0.88 -10.16 8.41
CA LEU A 69 0.39 -9.77 7.09
C LEU A 69 1.46 -8.98 6.34
N TYR A 70 2.15 -8.05 7.00
CA TYR A 70 3.22 -7.29 6.37
C TYR A 70 4.39 -8.15 5.86
N GLN A 71 4.68 -9.30 6.49
CA GLN A 71 5.67 -10.26 5.98
C GLN A 71 5.31 -10.81 4.59
N GLN A 72 4.02 -10.82 4.23
CA GLN A 72 3.60 -11.24 2.89
C GLN A 72 4.01 -10.26 1.77
N ARG A 73 4.55 -9.08 2.11
CA ARG A 73 5.16 -8.15 1.13
C ARG A 73 6.23 -8.81 0.27
N HIS A 74 6.92 -9.82 0.81
CA HIS A 74 7.95 -10.55 0.06
C HIS A 74 7.38 -11.21 -1.20
N LYS A 75 6.11 -11.64 -1.18
CA LYS A 75 5.42 -12.19 -2.37
C LYS A 75 5.29 -11.13 -3.47
N ILE A 76 5.02 -9.89 -3.07
CA ILE A 76 4.94 -8.73 -3.97
C ILE A 76 6.33 -8.43 -4.54
N GLU A 77 7.37 -8.41 -3.70
CA GLU A 77 8.77 -8.20 -4.13
C GLU A 77 9.25 -9.29 -5.10
N ILE A 78 8.95 -10.58 -4.85
CA ILE A 78 9.25 -11.68 -5.78
C ILE A 78 8.55 -11.44 -7.12
N MET A 79 7.29 -11.02 -7.09
CA MET A 79 6.51 -10.81 -8.31
C MET A 79 7.07 -9.65 -9.14
N PHE A 80 7.46 -8.54 -8.51
CA PHE A 80 8.19 -7.46 -9.19
C PHE A 80 9.55 -7.91 -9.73
N ARG A 81 10.30 -8.72 -8.97
CA ARG A 81 11.58 -9.27 -9.42
C ARG A 81 11.42 -10.13 -10.68
N ARG A 82 10.33 -10.88 -10.80
CA ARG A 82 9.98 -11.67 -11.99
C ARG A 82 9.54 -10.83 -13.19
N ILE A 83 9.00 -9.63 -12.97
CA ILE A 83 8.64 -8.71 -14.09
C ILE A 83 9.90 -8.05 -14.68
N LYS A 84 10.94 -7.89 -13.86
CA LYS A 84 12.21 -7.28 -14.27
C LYS A 84 13.15 -8.28 -14.96
N ASP A 85 12.90 -9.57 -14.78
CA ASP A 85 13.54 -10.66 -15.51
C ASP A 85 12.92 -10.78 -16.91
#